data_AF-A0A5A7ZPK3-F1
#
_entry.id   AF-A0A5A7ZPK3-F1
#
_cell.length_a   1.000
_cell.length_b   1.000
_cell.length_c   1.000
_cell.angle_alpha   90.00
_cell.angle_beta   90.00
_cell.angle_gamma   90.00
#
_symmetry.space_group_name_H-M   'P 1'
#
loop_
_entity.id
_entity.type
_entity.pdbx_description
1 polymer ?
#
loop_
_entity_poly.entity_id
_entity_poly.type
_entity_poly.pdbx_seq_one_letter_code
_entity_poly.pdbx_strand_id
1 'polypeptide(L)' 'MHVAAIEWVESEAGQIYVYDVNTNTNYNPTAEEKAGIFAHQHLAEYLKNELATSYPE' A
#
# COMPACT_ATOMS: atom_id res chain seq x y z
N MET A 1 4.75 -11.99 -3.84
CA MET A 1 3.80 -10.92 -3.47
C MET A 1 4.63 -9.67 -3.24
N HIS A 2 4.49 -8.66 -4.09
CA HIS A 2 5.35 -7.45 -4.07
C HIS A 2 4.64 -6.23 -3.46
N VAL A 3 3.32 -6.29 -3.32
CA VAL A 3 2.48 -5.20 -2.81
C VAL A 3 1.47 -5.80 -1.83
N ALA A 4 1.32 -5.17 -0.66
CA ALA A 4 0.34 -5.50 0.36
C ALA A 4 0.03 -4.26 1.21
N ALA A 5 -1.15 -4.23 1.82
CA ALA A 5 -1.53 -3.28 2.86
C ALA A 5 -1.50 -3.98 4.22
N ILE A 6 -1.15 -3.24 5.27
CA ILE A 6 -1.15 -3.72 6.65
C ILE A 6 -2.22 -2.94 7.40
N GLU A 7 -3.13 -3.65 8.06
CA GLU A 7 -4.10 -3.02 8.93
C GLU A 7 -3.72 -3.22 10.41
N TRP A 8 -3.77 -2.12 11.16
CA TRP A 8 -3.38 -2.08 12.55
C TRP A 8 -4.19 -1.05 13.33
N VAL A 9 -4.20 -1.22 14.65
CA VAL A 9 -4.74 -0.26 15.61
C VAL A 9 -3.73 -0.01 16.73
N GLU A 10 -3.82 1.14 17.37
CA GLU A 10 -3.04 1.49 18.56
C GLU A 10 -3.97 1.64 19.75
N SER A 11 -3.64 0.97 20.85
CA SER A 11 -4.35 1.13 22.12
C SER A 11 -4.00 2.45 22.80
N GLU A 12 -4.79 2.82 23.81
CA GLU A 12 -4.55 4.02 24.63
C GLU A 12 -3.19 4.03 25.34
N ALA A 13 -2.59 2.86 25.57
CA ALA A 13 -1.25 2.72 26.15
C ALA A 13 -0.12 2.82 25.11
N GLY A 14 -0.43 3.12 23.85
CA GLY A 14 0.54 3.19 22.74
C GLY A 14 0.96 1.85 22.14
N GLN A 15 0.35 0.73 22.58
CA GLN A 15 0.65 -0.59 22.01
C GLN A 15 -0.04 -0.74 20.65
N ILE A 16 0.76 -1.07 19.63
CA ILE A 16 0.29 -1.38 18.27
C ILE A 16 -0.14 -2.86 18.19
N TYR A 17 -1.28 -3.10 17.55
CA TYR A 17 -1.82 -4.41 17.22
C TYR A 17 -2.06 -4.49 15.71
N VAL A 18 -1.26 -5.30 15.03
CA VAL A 18 -1.46 -5.62 13.61
C VAL A 18 -2.42 -6.81 13.54
N TYR A 19 -3.49 -6.67 12.77
CA TYR A 19 -4.55 -7.69 12.74
C TYR A 19 -4.84 -8.24 11.35
N ASP A 20 -4.38 -7.58 10.27
CA ASP A 20 -4.60 -8.07 8.91
C ASP A 20 -3.50 -7.65 7.94
N VAL A 21 -3.34 -8.44 6.88
CA VAL A 21 -2.48 -8.16 5.73
C VAL A 21 -3.28 -8.41 4.45
N ASN A 22 -3.62 -7.32 3.75
CA ASN A 22 -4.45 -7.35 2.56
C ASN A 22 -3.61 -7.31 1.28
N THR A 23 -3.82 -8.25 0.38
CA THR A 23 -3.10 -8.35 -0.91
C THR A 23 -3.90 -7.78 -2.08
N ASN A 24 -5.21 -7.56 -1.89
CA ASN A 24 -6.12 -6.87 -2.79
C ASN A 24 -6.74 -5.69 -2.04
N THR A 25 -6.57 -4.50 -2.59
CA THR A 25 -6.56 -3.24 -1.84
C THR A 25 -7.88 -2.81 -1.24
N ASN A 26 -7.80 -2.29 -0.01
CA ASN A 26 -8.64 -1.22 0.48
C ASN A 26 -7.77 0.04 0.61
N TYR A 27 -8.04 1.08 -0.18
CA TYR A 27 -7.35 2.37 -0.07
C TYR A 27 -8.03 3.23 0.99
N ASN A 28 -7.27 4.07 1.68
CA ASN A 28 -7.81 5.05 2.62
C ASN A 28 -7.49 6.48 2.14
N PRO A 29 -8.37 7.10 1.32
CA PRO A 29 -8.14 8.42 0.76
C PRO A 29 -7.82 9.48 1.82
N THR A 30 -8.48 9.42 2.98
CA THR A 30 -8.20 10.36 4.07
C THR A 30 -6.80 10.19 4.65
N ALA A 31 -6.29 8.96 4.76
CA ALA A 31 -4.92 8.72 5.20
C ALA A 31 -3.90 9.17 4.13
N GLU A 32 -4.18 8.87 2.85
CA GLU A 32 -3.35 9.27 1.72
C GLU A 32 -3.23 10.80 1.61
N GLU A 33 -4.35 11.53 1.69
CA GLU A 33 -4.37 12.99 1.68
C GLU A 33 -3.60 13.60 2.85
N LYS A 34 -3.75 13.04 4.06
CA LYS A 34 -3.02 13.50 5.25
C LYS A 34 -1.51 13.24 5.14
N ALA A 35 -1.12 12.11 4.58
CA ALA A 35 0.29 11.74 4.42
C ALA A 35 0.94 12.37 3.18
N GLY A 36 0.14 12.83 2.21
CA GLY A 36 0.62 13.23 0.89
C GLY A 36 1.21 12.07 0.08
N ILE A 37 0.79 10.83 0.37
CA ILE A 37 1.30 9.60 -0.24
C ILE A 37 0.13 8.85 -0.85
N PHE A 38 0.21 8.56 -2.14
CA PHE A 38 -0.88 7.95 -2.91
C PHE A 38 -0.46 6.58 -3.43
N ALA A 39 -0.88 5.51 -2.75
CA ALA A 39 -0.41 4.16 -3.02
C ALA A 39 -0.77 3.69 -4.45
N HIS A 40 -1.89 4.15 -4.99
CA HIS A 40 -2.32 3.82 -6.35
C HIS A 40 -1.38 4.39 -7.43
N GLN A 41 -0.78 5.56 -7.20
CA GLN A 41 0.19 6.16 -8.13
C GLN A 41 1.48 5.35 -8.15
N HIS A 42 2.02 5.01 -6.97
CA HIS A 42 3.19 4.17 -6.84
C HIS A 42 2.98 2.77 -7.42
N LEU A 43 1.79 2.19 -7.24
CA LEU A 43 1.45 0.90 -7.84
C LEU A 43 1.46 0.98 -9.38
N ALA A 44 0.92 2.05 -9.96
CA ALA A 44 0.92 2.24 -11.41
C ALA A 44 2.35 2.37 -11.97
N GLU A 45 3.21 3.13 -11.30
CA GLU A 45 4.63 3.25 -11.66
C GLU A 45 5.37 1.91 -11.55
N TYR A 46 5.14 1.17 -10.47
CA TYR A 46 5.71 -0.16 -10.27
C TYR A 46 5.31 -1.12 -11.40
N LEU A 47 4.01 -1.23 -11.68
CA LEU A 47 3.50 -2.12 -12.73
C LEU A 47 4.00 -1.73 -14.13
N LYS A 48 4.14 -0.44 -14.42
CA LYS A 48 4.75 0.04 -15.68
C LYS A 48 6.18 -0.47 -15.84
N ASN A 49 6.99 -0.40 -14.77
CA ASN A 49 8.38 -0.85 -14.80
C ASN A 49 8.49 -2.38 -14.91
N GLU A 50 7.65 -3.12 -14.19
CA GLU A 50 7.55 -4.58 -14.30
C GLU A 50 7.18 -5.02 -15.73
N LEU A 51 6.24 -4.31 -16.36
CA LEU A 51 5.83 -4.57 -17.74
C LEU A 51 7.00 -4.36 -18.71
N ALA A 52 7.71 -3.22 -18.62
CA ALA A 52 8.86 -2.93 -19.48
C ALA A 52 10.01 -3.94 -19.30
N THR A 53 10.21 -4.42 -18.08
CA THR A 53 11.23 -5.43 -17.77
C THR A 53 10.85 -6.81 -18.33
N SER A 54 9.58 -7.17 -18.26
CA SER A 54 9.07 -8.48 -18.72
C SER A 54 8.96 -8.57 -20.24
N TYR A 55 8.78 -7.43 -20.92
CA TYR A 55 8.60 -7.33 -22.36
C TYR A 55 9.47 -6.20 -22.95
N PRO A 56 10.79 -6.41 -23.04
CA PRO A 56 11.68 -5.47 -23.73
C PRO A 56 11.38 -5.46 -25.24
N GLU A 57 11.56 -4.31 -25.89
CA GLU A 57 11.44 -4.17 -27.35
C GLU A 57 12.44 -5.04 -28.13
#